data_AF-D3LWI9-F1
#
_entry.id   AF-D3LWI9-F1
#
_cell.length_a   1.000
_cell.length_b   1.000
_cell.length_c   1.000
_cell.angle_alpha   90.00
_cell.angle_beta   90.00
_cell.angle_gamma   90.00
#
_symmetry.space_group_name_H-M   'P 1'
#
loop_
_entity.id
_entity.type
_entity.pdbx_description
1 polymer ?
#
loop_
_entity_poly.entity_id
_entity_poly.type
_entity_poly.pdbx_seq_one_letter_code
_entity_poly.pdbx_strand_id
1 'polypeptide(L)'
;KINVAVGGDNDAPTVTVGLAKTFTDSVANNTTNISNITNKLTAGFKLAGGTGEGNVSLGGETAPTVTFAGDANITSKVDGTTITYGLNNALTNMNSITFAAPTAQVGKTSKALTIDGKKGTITGLTNTTWNAEIPDDLDLSQAATQGQLKELQQSIKTTSEQLSGKSDFALERGTYKVNNGNVTLKVKNGNAKGDSSYDVTIQDVASAQATTDALNTKANKDATNIDSSVWLTKLGLTDAMHGFKVKAGTGAEQEIKNGNTVTFDADTDKGLTVSREGNTIKYGIEGSKIDLTNNTAIT
;
A
#
# COMPACT_ATOMS: atom_id res chain seq x y z
N LYS A 1 -40.18 -100.46 51.00
CA LYS A 1 -40.23 -101.54 52.02
C LYS A 1 -41.29 -101.16 53.04
N ILE A 2 -42.20 -102.08 53.34
CA ILE A 2 -43.25 -101.91 54.35
C ILE A 2 -42.77 -102.65 55.60
N ASN A 3 -42.91 -102.00 56.76
CA ASN A 3 -42.67 -102.66 58.03
C ASN A 3 -44.01 -103.24 58.51
N VAL A 4 -44.00 -104.51 58.86
CA VAL A 4 -45.15 -105.23 59.43
C VAL A 4 -44.73 -105.73 60.81
N ALA A 5 -45.49 -105.35 61.83
CA ALA A 5 -45.29 -105.82 63.20
C ALA A 5 -46.61 -106.41 63.73
N VAL A 6 -46.52 -107.55 64.40
CA VAL A 6 -47.65 -108.22 65.06
C VAL A 6 -47.45 -108.15 66.57
N GLY A 7 -48.50 -107.82 67.33
CA GLY A 7 -48.47 -107.68 68.79
C GLY A 7 -49.86 -107.81 69.41
N GLY A 8 -50.04 -107.39 70.67
CA GLY A 8 -51.30 -107.55 71.42
C GLY A 8 -51.36 -108.84 72.25
N ASP A 9 -52.39 -108.97 73.09
CA ASP A 9 -52.63 -110.18 73.88
C ASP A 9 -53.04 -111.34 72.96
N ASN A 10 -52.84 -112.59 73.39
CA ASN A 10 -53.13 -113.78 72.58
C ASN A 10 -54.58 -113.83 72.08
N ASP A 11 -55.49 -113.28 72.86
CA ASP A 11 -56.93 -113.23 72.65
C ASP A 11 -57.38 -111.93 71.91
N ALA A 12 -56.46 -111.00 71.65
CA ALA A 12 -56.70 -109.78 70.86
C ALA A 12 -55.44 -109.32 70.09
N PRO A 13 -54.95 -110.09 69.10
CA PRO A 13 -53.77 -109.72 68.34
C PRO A 13 -54.04 -108.50 67.45
N THR A 14 -53.03 -107.67 67.28
CA THR A 14 -53.02 -106.49 66.42
C THR A 14 -51.89 -106.58 65.40
N VAL A 15 -52.15 -106.06 64.19
CA VAL A 15 -51.15 -105.94 63.13
C VAL A 15 -50.99 -104.47 62.79
N THR A 16 -49.78 -103.96 62.92
CA THR A 16 -49.43 -102.61 62.48
C THR A 16 -48.64 -102.70 61.18
N VAL A 17 -49.14 -102.04 60.15
CA VAL A 17 -48.46 -101.88 58.86
C VAL A 17 -48.07 -100.42 58.66
N GLY A 18 -46.83 -100.17 58.27
CA GLY A 18 -46.32 -98.83 58.08
C GLY A 18 -45.22 -98.76 57.03
N LEU A 19 -44.94 -97.56 56.55
CA LEU A 19 -43.79 -97.33 55.67
C LEU A 19 -42.48 -97.48 56.46
N ALA A 20 -41.44 -98.05 55.84
CA ALA A 20 -40.13 -98.13 56.47
C ALA A 20 -39.60 -96.72 56.81
N LYS A 21 -39.02 -96.58 58.00
CA LYS A 21 -38.50 -95.29 58.51
C LYS A 21 -37.52 -94.60 57.55
N THR A 22 -36.64 -95.36 56.90
CA THR A 22 -35.68 -94.79 55.92
C THR A 22 -36.38 -94.14 54.72
N PHE A 23 -37.54 -94.66 54.32
CA PHE A 23 -38.36 -94.07 53.26
C PHE A 23 -39.01 -92.77 53.74
N THR A 24 -39.65 -92.78 54.91
CA THR A 24 -40.28 -91.56 55.46
C THR A 24 -39.25 -90.46 55.74
N ASP A 25 -38.05 -90.81 56.24
CA ASP A 25 -36.96 -89.86 56.46
C ASP A 25 -36.44 -89.27 55.14
N SER A 26 -36.32 -90.08 54.09
CA SER A 26 -35.91 -89.60 52.76
C SER A 26 -36.94 -88.64 52.15
N VAL A 27 -38.24 -88.95 52.31
CA VAL A 27 -39.32 -88.06 51.86
C VAL A 27 -39.30 -86.74 52.63
N ALA A 28 -39.15 -86.79 53.96
CA ALA A 28 -39.02 -85.59 54.78
C ALA A 28 -37.81 -84.73 54.37
N ASN A 29 -36.64 -85.37 54.18
CA ASN A 29 -35.43 -84.70 53.73
C ASN A 29 -35.61 -84.04 52.35
N ASN A 30 -36.28 -84.73 51.42
CA ASN A 30 -36.59 -84.18 50.09
C ASN A 30 -37.51 -82.97 50.19
N THR A 31 -38.57 -83.03 51.01
CA THR A 31 -39.47 -81.89 51.26
C THR A 31 -38.70 -80.70 51.83
N THR A 32 -37.81 -80.92 52.80
CA THR A 32 -36.93 -79.88 53.36
C THR A 32 -35.98 -79.31 52.32
N ASN A 33 -35.33 -80.16 51.51
CA ASN A 33 -34.39 -79.73 50.47
C ASN A 33 -35.08 -78.89 49.39
N ILE A 34 -36.26 -79.32 48.94
CA ILE A 34 -37.08 -78.57 47.98
C ILE A 34 -37.44 -77.21 48.56
N SER A 35 -37.91 -77.16 49.81
CA SER A 35 -38.25 -75.91 50.48
C SER A 35 -37.04 -74.96 50.58
N ASN A 36 -35.86 -75.49 50.94
CA ASN A 36 -34.62 -74.72 51.00
C ASN A 36 -34.18 -74.16 49.64
N ILE A 37 -34.30 -74.96 48.57
CA ILE A 37 -33.99 -74.53 47.21
C ILE A 37 -34.95 -73.44 46.76
N THR A 38 -36.26 -73.64 46.97
CA THR A 38 -37.29 -72.64 46.66
C THR A 38 -36.99 -71.33 47.40
N ASN A 39 -36.76 -71.37 48.71
CA ASN A 39 -36.47 -70.16 49.49
C ASN A 39 -35.22 -69.41 48.99
N LYS A 40 -34.14 -70.13 48.64
CA LYS A 40 -32.92 -69.51 48.11
C LYS A 40 -33.11 -68.90 46.73
N LEU A 41 -33.84 -69.58 45.84
CA LEU A 41 -34.17 -69.02 44.52
C LEU A 41 -35.11 -67.83 44.66
N THR A 42 -36.12 -67.90 45.54
CA THR A 42 -37.07 -66.80 45.76
C THR A 42 -36.41 -65.54 46.31
N ALA A 43 -35.35 -65.68 47.10
CA ALA A 43 -34.54 -64.54 47.53
C ALA A 43 -33.93 -63.77 46.33
N GLY A 44 -33.61 -64.49 45.26
CA GLY A 44 -33.13 -63.92 44.00
C GLY A 44 -31.72 -63.35 44.08
N PHE A 45 -31.47 -62.24 43.39
CA PHE A 45 -30.17 -61.56 43.41
C PHE A 45 -30.30 -60.04 43.46
N LYS A 46 -29.30 -59.38 44.05
CA LYS A 46 -29.22 -57.92 44.15
C LYS A 46 -28.55 -57.31 42.92
N LEU A 47 -29.01 -56.13 42.52
CA LEU A 47 -28.36 -55.27 41.53
C LEU A 47 -28.00 -53.95 42.19
N ALA A 48 -26.80 -53.44 41.91
CA ALA A 48 -26.36 -52.13 42.39
C ALA A 48 -25.82 -51.31 41.22
N GLY A 49 -26.14 -50.01 41.19
CA GLY A 49 -25.62 -49.05 40.22
C GLY A 49 -24.70 -48.03 40.88
N GLY A 50 -24.23 -47.04 40.10
CA GLY A 50 -23.46 -45.90 40.65
C GLY A 50 -24.20 -45.12 41.74
N THR A 51 -25.54 -45.16 41.70
CA THR A 51 -26.44 -44.70 42.77
C THR A 51 -27.60 -45.69 42.90
N GLY A 52 -27.85 -46.20 44.11
CA GLY A 52 -29.00 -47.05 44.43
C GLY A 52 -28.77 -48.56 44.30
N GLU A 53 -29.63 -49.33 44.99
CA GLU A 53 -29.68 -50.79 44.99
C GLU A 53 -31.10 -51.28 44.66
N GLY A 54 -31.21 -52.44 44.03
CA GLY A 54 -32.45 -53.15 43.76
C GLY A 54 -32.30 -54.67 43.96
N ASN A 55 -33.41 -55.39 44.01
CA ASN A 55 -33.44 -56.85 44.10
C ASN A 55 -34.33 -57.45 43.01
N VAL A 56 -33.87 -58.52 42.38
CA VAL A 56 -34.65 -59.33 41.46
C VAL A 56 -34.95 -60.66 42.12
N SER A 57 -36.18 -60.82 42.58
CA SER A 57 -36.68 -62.08 43.14
C SER A 57 -36.98 -63.08 42.02
N LEU A 58 -36.62 -64.35 42.19
CA LEU A 58 -36.95 -65.43 41.25
C LEU A 58 -38.13 -66.28 41.78
N GLY A 59 -38.68 -67.18 40.96
CA GLY A 59 -39.66 -68.17 41.43
C GLY A 59 -41.09 -67.67 41.69
N GLY A 60 -41.43 -66.43 41.31
CA GLY A 60 -42.83 -65.98 41.19
C GLY A 60 -43.52 -66.53 39.95
N GLU A 61 -44.85 -66.36 39.85
CA GLU A 61 -45.63 -66.81 38.67
C GLU A 61 -45.21 -66.08 37.38
N THR A 62 -44.78 -64.83 37.50
CA THR A 62 -44.27 -64.03 36.38
C THR A 62 -42.74 -63.98 36.41
N ALA A 63 -42.12 -64.22 35.26
CA ALA A 63 -40.67 -64.08 35.11
C ALA A 63 -40.27 -62.62 35.33
N PRO A 64 -39.26 -62.34 36.17
CA PRO A 64 -38.79 -60.97 36.37
C PRO A 64 -38.11 -60.45 35.11
N THR A 65 -38.20 -59.13 34.89
CA THR A 65 -37.52 -58.43 33.80
C THR A 65 -36.52 -57.43 34.37
N VAL A 66 -35.31 -57.41 33.81
CA VAL A 66 -34.29 -56.38 34.08
C VAL A 66 -34.20 -55.47 32.86
N THR A 67 -34.48 -54.18 33.05
CA THR A 67 -34.44 -53.18 31.98
C THR A 67 -33.13 -52.41 32.03
N PHE A 68 -32.39 -52.46 30.93
CA PHE A 68 -31.23 -51.61 30.71
C PHE A 68 -31.70 -50.33 30.03
N ALA A 69 -31.96 -49.28 30.79
CA ALA A 69 -32.47 -48.02 30.28
C ALA A 69 -31.36 -47.12 29.73
N GLY A 70 -31.68 -46.37 28.68
CA GLY A 70 -30.98 -45.15 28.29
C GLY A 70 -31.72 -43.92 28.82
N ASP A 71 -31.10 -42.75 28.73
CA ASP A 71 -31.71 -41.46 29.04
C ASP A 71 -31.86 -40.59 27.78
N ALA A 72 -32.00 -39.27 27.94
CA ALA A 72 -32.08 -38.36 26.80
C ALA A 72 -30.82 -38.39 25.90
N ASN A 73 -29.67 -38.77 26.47
CA ASN A 73 -28.36 -38.72 25.84
C ASN A 73 -27.88 -40.09 25.38
N ILE A 74 -28.30 -41.17 26.04
CA ILE A 74 -27.87 -42.53 25.76
C ILE A 74 -29.05 -43.36 25.29
N THR A 75 -28.87 -44.13 24.21
CA THR A 75 -29.79 -45.19 23.80
C THR A 75 -29.23 -46.55 24.23
N SER A 76 -30.11 -47.47 24.61
CA SER A 76 -29.77 -48.87 24.87
C SER A 76 -30.54 -49.79 23.94
N LYS A 77 -29.91 -50.89 23.50
CA LYS A 77 -30.53 -51.96 22.72
C LYS A 77 -30.13 -53.31 23.31
N VAL A 78 -31.11 -54.18 23.49
CA VAL A 78 -30.90 -55.60 23.84
C VAL A 78 -31.11 -56.43 22.58
N ASP A 79 -30.14 -57.26 22.22
CA ASP A 79 -30.19 -58.17 21.08
C ASP A 79 -29.63 -59.53 21.49
N GLY A 80 -30.53 -60.48 21.79
CA GLY A 80 -30.18 -61.75 22.42
C GLY A 80 -29.49 -61.54 23.77
N THR A 81 -28.22 -61.93 23.87
CA THR A 81 -27.39 -61.81 25.08
C THR A 81 -26.50 -60.57 25.10
N THR A 82 -26.56 -59.72 24.07
CA THR A 82 -25.72 -58.51 23.96
C THR A 82 -26.54 -57.28 24.28
N ILE A 83 -25.98 -56.42 25.12
CA ILE A 83 -26.50 -55.09 25.41
C ILE A 83 -25.56 -54.09 24.76
N THR A 84 -26.09 -53.21 23.92
CA THR A 84 -25.33 -52.14 23.29
C THR A 84 -25.84 -50.79 23.79
N TYR A 85 -24.90 -49.93 24.18
CA TYR A 85 -25.16 -48.54 24.49
C TYR A 85 -24.59 -47.66 23.39
N GLY A 86 -25.31 -46.60 23.04
CA GLY A 86 -24.89 -45.61 22.05
C GLY A 86 -25.32 -44.21 22.46
N LEU A 87 -24.63 -43.20 21.94
CA LEU A 87 -25.09 -41.82 22.05
C LEU A 87 -26.36 -41.64 21.21
N ASN A 88 -27.31 -40.86 21.72
CA ASN A 88 -28.53 -40.53 21.03
C ASN A 88 -28.23 -39.77 19.72
N ASN A 89 -29.03 -40.02 18.67
CA ASN A 89 -28.95 -39.30 17.39
C ASN A 89 -28.98 -37.77 17.54
N ALA A 90 -29.61 -37.23 18.58
CA ALA A 90 -29.61 -35.81 18.88
C ALA A 90 -28.20 -35.26 19.19
N LEU A 91 -27.35 -36.05 19.84
CA LEU A 91 -25.97 -35.68 20.18
C LEU A 91 -25.02 -35.87 18.98
N THR A 92 -25.24 -36.89 18.16
CA THR A 92 -24.40 -37.15 16.98
C THR A 92 -24.76 -36.26 15.78
N ASN A 93 -26.00 -35.73 15.73
CA ASN A 93 -26.47 -34.82 14.69
C ASN A 93 -26.77 -33.42 15.26
N MET A 94 -25.98 -32.95 16.24
CA MET A 94 -26.18 -31.62 16.81
C MET A 94 -26.05 -30.55 15.73
N ASN A 95 -27.10 -29.73 15.60
CA ASN A 95 -27.09 -28.57 14.71
C ASN A 95 -26.22 -27.43 15.26
N SER A 96 -25.89 -27.43 16.55
CA SER A 96 -25.07 -26.39 17.16
C SER A 96 -24.38 -26.86 18.44
N ILE A 97 -23.23 -26.27 18.74
CA ILE A 97 -22.50 -26.42 20.01
C ILE A 97 -22.38 -25.04 20.65
N THR A 98 -22.75 -24.93 21.92
CA THR A 98 -22.63 -23.70 22.70
C THR A 98 -21.75 -23.96 23.91
N PHE A 99 -20.61 -23.29 23.98
CA PHE A 99 -19.79 -23.27 25.19
C PHE A 99 -20.39 -22.23 26.14
N ALA A 100 -20.65 -22.61 27.39
CA ALA A 100 -21.22 -21.71 28.38
C ALA A 100 -20.40 -20.41 28.44
N ALA A 101 -21.11 -19.28 28.51
CA ALA A 101 -20.46 -17.98 28.63
C ALA A 101 -19.57 -17.99 29.89
N PRO A 102 -18.26 -17.67 29.78
CA PRO A 102 -17.44 -17.53 30.98
C PRO A 102 -18.04 -16.46 31.88
N THR A 103 -17.90 -16.61 33.20
CA THR A 103 -18.38 -15.62 34.18
C THR A 103 -17.83 -14.25 33.79
N ALA A 104 -18.71 -13.30 33.45
CA ALA A 104 -18.29 -11.99 32.97
C ALA A 104 -17.55 -11.23 34.08
N GLN A 105 -16.48 -10.50 33.73
CA GLN A 105 -15.94 -9.48 34.63
C GLN A 105 -16.99 -8.37 34.83
N VAL A 106 -17.00 -7.74 36.01
CA VAL A 106 -17.95 -6.68 36.38
C VAL A 106 -17.94 -5.57 35.30
N GLY A 107 -19.12 -5.28 34.75
CA GLY A 107 -19.30 -4.26 33.71
C GLY A 107 -19.07 -4.73 32.26
N LYS A 108 -18.82 -6.03 32.02
CA LYS A 108 -18.72 -6.59 30.67
C LYS A 108 -19.86 -7.57 30.39
N THR A 109 -20.28 -7.67 29.12
CA THR A 109 -21.19 -8.74 28.68
C THR A 109 -20.35 -9.92 28.20
N SER A 110 -20.50 -11.08 28.83
CA SER A 110 -19.94 -12.32 28.31
C SER A 110 -20.92 -12.91 27.32
N LYS A 111 -20.43 -13.32 26.14
CA LYS A 111 -21.23 -14.03 25.14
C LYS A 111 -20.68 -15.44 25.03
N ALA A 112 -21.58 -16.41 24.96
CA ALA A 112 -21.22 -17.80 24.70
C ALA A 112 -20.60 -17.93 23.30
N LEU A 113 -19.51 -18.69 23.18
CA LEU A 113 -19.02 -19.13 21.88
C LEU A 113 -20.00 -20.17 21.35
N THR A 114 -20.58 -19.88 20.18
CA THR A 114 -21.60 -20.74 19.56
C THR A 114 -21.17 -21.10 18.15
N ILE A 115 -21.12 -22.39 17.86
CA ILE A 115 -20.96 -22.96 16.52
C ILE A 115 -22.36 -23.39 16.06
N ASP A 116 -22.92 -22.73 15.06
CA ASP A 116 -24.19 -23.07 14.43
C ASP A 116 -23.91 -23.79 13.11
N GLY A 117 -23.96 -25.13 13.14
CA GLY A 117 -23.74 -25.98 11.97
C GLY A 117 -24.85 -25.87 10.92
N LYS A 118 -26.06 -25.43 11.29
CA LYS A 118 -27.15 -25.21 10.32
C LYS A 118 -26.94 -23.94 9.51
N LYS A 119 -26.44 -22.87 10.14
CA LYS A 119 -26.09 -21.61 9.47
C LYS A 119 -24.66 -21.60 8.92
N GLY A 120 -23.81 -22.52 9.37
CA GLY A 120 -22.38 -22.52 9.05
C GLY A 120 -21.64 -21.34 9.70
N THR A 121 -22.07 -20.88 10.88
CA THR A 121 -21.52 -19.68 11.51
C THR A 121 -20.91 -19.96 12.88
N ILE A 122 -19.85 -19.24 13.20
CA ILE A 122 -19.26 -19.18 14.55
C ILE A 122 -19.50 -17.78 15.11
N THR A 123 -20.10 -17.68 16.29
CA THR A 123 -20.46 -16.41 16.94
C THR A 123 -19.97 -16.37 18.39
N GLY A 124 -19.91 -15.18 19.00
CA GLY A 124 -19.40 -15.00 20.36
C GLY A 124 -17.88 -14.82 20.46
N LEU A 125 -17.19 -14.70 19.32
CA LEU A 125 -15.77 -14.33 19.26
C LEU A 125 -15.56 -12.92 19.84
N THR A 126 -14.54 -12.75 20.66
CA THR A 126 -14.20 -11.48 21.33
C THR A 126 -13.35 -10.55 20.48
N ASN A 127 -12.66 -11.10 19.47
CA ASN A 127 -11.80 -10.37 18.55
C ASN A 127 -12.62 -9.58 17.50
N THR A 128 -13.34 -8.54 17.91
CA THR A 128 -14.34 -7.86 17.05
C THR A 128 -13.85 -6.60 16.34
N THR A 129 -12.73 -6.03 16.76
CA THR A 129 -12.18 -4.77 16.24
C THR A 129 -10.76 -4.98 15.76
N TRP A 130 -10.34 -4.28 14.71
CA TRP A 130 -8.94 -4.33 14.27
C TRP A 130 -8.05 -3.60 15.29
N ASN A 131 -6.98 -4.24 15.77
CA ASN A 131 -5.95 -3.54 16.53
C ASN A 131 -4.96 -2.93 15.53
N ALA A 132 -4.86 -1.60 15.50
CA ALA A 132 -3.94 -0.91 14.59
C ALA A 132 -2.47 -1.12 15.00
N GLU A 133 -2.21 -1.36 16.28
CA GLU A 133 -0.91 -1.76 16.79
C GLU A 133 -0.81 -3.28 16.73
N ILE A 134 0.23 -3.78 16.05
CA ILE A 134 0.55 -5.20 16.03
C ILE A 134 1.39 -5.49 17.28
N PRO A 135 0.90 -6.25 18.27
CA PRO A 135 1.69 -6.64 19.43
C PRO A 135 2.84 -7.56 19.01
N ASP A 136 3.97 -7.51 19.72
CA ASP A 136 5.10 -8.40 19.49
C ASP A 136 4.74 -9.88 19.74
N ASP A 137 3.68 -10.14 20.51
CA ASP A 137 3.15 -11.46 20.88
C ASP A 137 1.87 -11.83 20.12
N LEU A 138 1.64 -11.25 18.93
CA LEU A 138 0.46 -11.55 18.12
C LEU A 138 0.35 -13.06 17.82
N ASP A 139 -0.74 -13.67 18.29
CA ASP A 139 -1.09 -15.05 17.94
C ASP A 139 -1.71 -15.11 16.54
N LEU A 140 -0.88 -15.49 15.57
CA LEU A 140 -1.28 -15.66 14.16
C LEU A 140 -2.30 -16.80 13.93
N SER A 141 -2.57 -17.61 14.94
CA SER A 141 -3.55 -18.71 14.86
C SER A 141 -4.98 -18.24 15.12
N GLN A 142 -5.18 -17.01 15.59
CA GLN A 142 -6.51 -16.47 15.84
C GLN A 142 -7.23 -16.07 14.54
N ALA A 143 -8.48 -16.52 14.40
CA ALA A 143 -9.33 -16.13 13.29
C ALA A 143 -9.77 -14.66 13.40
N ALA A 144 -9.82 -13.98 12.26
CA ALA A 144 -10.44 -12.66 12.15
C ALA A 144 -11.97 -12.78 12.11
N THR A 145 -12.68 -11.79 12.67
CA THR A 145 -14.14 -11.71 12.59
C THR A 145 -14.63 -10.94 11.36
N GLN A 146 -15.90 -11.15 10.98
CA GLN A 146 -16.53 -10.39 9.90
C GLN A 146 -16.51 -8.86 10.16
N GLY A 147 -16.60 -8.44 11.42
CA GLY A 147 -16.49 -7.03 11.81
C GLY A 147 -15.14 -6.44 11.43
N GLN A 148 -14.05 -7.12 11.77
CA GLN A 148 -12.68 -6.74 11.42
C GLN A 148 -12.45 -6.67 9.91
N LEU A 149 -12.93 -7.67 9.17
CA LEU A 149 -12.80 -7.66 7.70
C LEU A 149 -13.60 -6.51 7.07
N LYS A 150 -14.77 -6.17 7.63
CA LYS A 150 -15.58 -5.04 7.18
C LYS A 150 -14.89 -3.70 7.45
N GLU A 151 -14.23 -3.54 8.60
CA GLU A 151 -13.40 -2.37 8.90
C GLU A 151 -12.24 -2.26 7.91
N LEU A 152 -11.50 -3.36 7.68
CA LEU A 152 -10.42 -3.41 6.70
C LEU A 152 -10.91 -3.06 5.28
N GLN A 153 -12.04 -3.63 4.85
CA GLN A 153 -12.64 -3.35 3.54
C GLN A 153 -13.00 -1.86 3.40
N GLN A 154 -13.52 -1.22 4.44
CA GLN A 154 -13.83 0.21 4.44
C GLN A 154 -12.56 1.06 4.36
N SER A 155 -11.51 0.69 5.10
CA SER A 155 -10.20 1.35 5.01
C SER A 155 -9.63 1.27 3.60
N ILE A 156 -9.62 0.06 3.01
CA ILE A 156 -9.16 -0.15 1.62
C ILE A 156 -10.01 0.66 0.63
N LYS A 157 -11.34 0.65 0.77
CA LYS A 157 -12.24 1.44 -0.09
C LYS A 157 -11.93 2.94 0.02
N THR A 158 -11.76 3.46 1.23
CA THR A 158 -11.42 4.86 1.47
C THR A 158 -10.08 5.23 0.84
N THR A 159 -9.03 4.42 1.04
CA THR A 159 -7.73 4.63 0.41
C THR A 159 -7.82 4.56 -1.11
N SER A 160 -8.57 3.60 -1.65
CA SER A 160 -8.77 3.46 -3.10
C SER A 160 -9.48 4.67 -3.70
N GLU A 161 -10.48 5.23 -3.02
CA GLU A 161 -11.19 6.45 -3.44
C GLU A 161 -10.29 7.69 -3.37
N GLN A 162 -9.43 7.78 -2.35
CA GLN A 162 -8.44 8.85 -2.25
C GLN A 162 -7.39 8.77 -3.35
N LEU A 163 -6.93 7.57 -3.70
CA LEU A 163 -5.95 7.35 -4.76
C LEU A 163 -6.54 7.56 -6.15
N SER A 164 -7.75 7.07 -6.42
CA SER A 164 -8.45 7.36 -7.68
C SER A 164 -8.79 8.85 -7.81
N GLY A 165 -8.97 9.54 -6.69
CA GLY A 165 -9.13 10.99 -6.61
C GLY A 165 -7.86 11.80 -6.90
N LYS A 166 -6.65 11.20 -6.84
CA LYS A 166 -5.42 11.87 -7.28
C LYS A 166 -5.44 11.94 -8.81
N SER A 167 -5.79 13.12 -9.30
CA SER A 167 -5.92 13.41 -10.71
C SER A 167 -4.59 13.39 -11.44
N ASP A 168 -4.59 12.77 -12.62
CA ASP A 168 -3.62 13.10 -13.65
C ASP A 168 -3.91 14.53 -14.14
N PHE A 169 -2.94 15.43 -14.04
CA PHE A 169 -3.12 16.81 -14.49
C PHE A 169 -3.01 16.82 -16.02
N ALA A 170 -4.14 16.97 -16.70
CA ALA A 170 -4.17 17.08 -18.15
C ALA A 170 -4.16 18.54 -18.58
N LEU A 171 -3.53 18.82 -19.73
CA LEU A 171 -3.65 20.13 -20.37
C LEU A 171 -5.11 20.34 -20.79
N GLU A 172 -5.67 21.50 -20.45
CA GLU A 172 -6.96 21.89 -21.01
C GLU A 172 -6.80 22.18 -22.51
N ARG A 173 -7.65 21.60 -23.36
CA ARG A 173 -7.63 21.87 -24.80
C ARG A 173 -7.93 23.34 -25.05
N GLY A 174 -6.89 24.13 -25.34
CA GLY A 174 -7.03 25.47 -25.89
C GLY A 174 -6.32 26.53 -25.06
N THR A 175 -5.30 27.11 -25.71
CA THR A 175 -4.59 28.36 -25.39
C THR A 175 -3.61 28.33 -24.22
N TYR A 176 -2.32 28.33 -24.56
CA TYR A 176 -1.24 28.83 -23.72
C TYR A 176 -1.12 30.35 -23.92
N LYS A 177 -0.74 31.10 -22.88
CA LYS A 177 -0.42 32.53 -23.00
C LYS A 177 1.08 32.72 -22.94
N VAL A 178 1.65 33.37 -23.94
CA VAL A 178 3.04 33.82 -23.92
C VAL A 178 3.04 35.30 -23.56
N ASN A 179 3.76 35.65 -22.50
CA ASN A 179 3.99 37.04 -22.13
C ASN A 179 5.46 37.22 -21.80
N ASN A 180 6.20 37.93 -22.67
CA ASN A 180 7.58 38.37 -22.52
C ASN A 180 8.46 37.54 -21.56
N GLY A 181 8.63 36.26 -21.90
CA GLY A 181 9.52 35.33 -21.22
C GLY A 181 8.85 34.34 -20.26
N ASN A 182 7.52 34.41 -20.13
CA ASN A 182 6.74 33.45 -19.39
C ASN A 182 5.72 32.75 -20.30
N VAL A 183 5.51 31.45 -20.07
CA VAL A 183 4.47 30.65 -20.71
C VAL A 183 3.52 30.11 -19.65
N THR A 184 2.27 30.53 -19.68
CA THR A 184 1.23 30.02 -18.77
C THR A 184 0.38 28.98 -19.47
N LEU A 185 0.31 27.80 -18.88
CA LEU A 185 -0.51 26.65 -19.30
C LEU A 185 -1.70 26.53 -18.37
N LYS A 186 -2.89 26.32 -18.94
CA LYS A 186 -4.07 25.93 -18.17
C LYS A 186 -4.12 24.41 -18.06
N VAL A 187 -4.04 23.92 -16.82
CA VAL A 187 -4.18 22.49 -16.52
C VAL A 187 -5.49 22.25 -15.80
N LYS A 188 -6.17 21.17 -16.15
CA LYS A 188 -7.37 20.71 -15.46
C LYS A 188 -7.03 19.48 -14.63
N ASN A 189 -7.52 19.50 -13.40
CA ASN A 189 -7.59 18.31 -12.57
C ASN A 189 -8.85 17.53 -13.00
N GLY A 190 -8.67 16.35 -13.60
CA GLY A 190 -9.79 15.54 -14.10
C GLY A 190 -10.81 15.10 -13.04
N ASN A 191 -10.47 15.20 -11.75
CA ASN A 191 -11.31 14.81 -10.61
C ASN A 191 -11.88 15.99 -9.81
N ALA A 192 -11.51 17.24 -10.15
CA ALA A 192 -12.08 18.40 -9.47
C ALA A 192 -13.57 18.53 -9.84
N LYS A 193 -14.46 18.57 -8.83
CA LYS A 193 -15.87 18.91 -9.05
C LYS A 193 -15.97 20.38 -9.46
N GLY A 194 -16.10 20.64 -10.76
CA GLY A 194 -16.26 21.97 -11.36
C GLY A 194 -15.22 22.24 -12.44
N ASP A 195 -15.46 23.25 -13.28
CA ASP A 195 -14.57 23.69 -14.38
C ASP A 195 -13.30 24.42 -13.90
N SER A 196 -12.78 24.06 -12.73
CA SER A 196 -11.65 24.75 -12.10
C SER A 196 -10.33 24.34 -12.77
N SER A 197 -9.83 25.20 -13.64
CA SER A 197 -8.48 25.12 -14.20
C SER A 197 -7.47 25.82 -13.28
N TYR A 198 -6.23 25.34 -13.30
CA TYR A 198 -5.09 25.95 -12.62
C TYR A 198 -4.11 26.50 -13.65
N ASP A 199 -3.48 27.63 -13.33
CA ASP A 199 -2.41 28.20 -14.15
C ASP A 199 -1.06 27.64 -13.68
N VAL A 200 -0.34 26.99 -14.59
CA VAL A 200 1.05 26.56 -14.40
C VAL A 200 1.92 27.45 -15.28
N THR A 201 2.83 28.21 -14.68
CA THR A 201 3.69 29.15 -15.41
C THR A 201 5.11 28.61 -15.49
N ILE A 202 5.62 28.48 -16.71
CA ILE A 202 7.03 28.25 -17.01
C ILE A 202 7.67 29.63 -17.15
N GLN A 203 8.66 29.91 -16.30
CA GLN A 203 9.38 31.19 -16.26
C GLN A 203 10.70 31.11 -17.04
N ASP A 204 11.31 32.26 -17.31
CA ASP A 204 12.64 32.40 -17.93
C ASP A 204 12.76 31.77 -19.33
N VAL A 205 11.65 31.68 -20.06
CA VAL A 205 11.66 31.34 -21.48
C VAL A 205 12.27 32.51 -22.25
N ALA A 206 13.12 32.25 -23.24
CA ALA A 206 13.68 33.33 -24.06
C ALA A 206 12.56 34.13 -24.74
N SER A 207 12.51 35.44 -24.48
CA SER A 207 11.52 36.33 -25.09
C SER A 207 12.00 36.84 -26.46
N ALA A 208 11.04 37.16 -27.34
CA ALA A 208 11.35 37.80 -28.62
C ALA A 208 12.09 39.13 -28.42
N GLN A 209 11.80 39.86 -27.34
CA GLN A 209 12.50 41.09 -26.97
C GLN A 209 13.96 40.81 -26.59
N ALA A 210 14.21 39.83 -25.71
CA ALA A 210 15.58 39.46 -25.30
C ALA A 210 16.44 39.04 -26.51
N THR A 211 15.84 38.35 -27.48
CA THR A 211 16.51 37.95 -28.73
C THR A 211 16.76 39.16 -29.63
N THR A 212 15.80 40.08 -29.73
CA THR A 212 15.93 41.33 -30.49
C THR A 212 17.00 42.24 -29.90
N ASP A 213 17.07 42.40 -28.58
CA ASP A 213 18.08 43.21 -27.91
C ASP A 213 19.49 42.63 -28.12
N ALA A 214 19.63 41.30 -28.01
CA ALA A 214 20.89 40.61 -28.29
C ALA A 214 21.36 40.81 -29.75
N LEU A 215 20.43 40.76 -30.72
CA LEU A 215 20.74 40.95 -32.14
C LEU A 215 21.02 42.42 -32.49
N ASN A 216 20.26 43.37 -31.96
CA ASN A 216 20.45 44.80 -32.18
C ASN A 216 21.81 45.29 -31.67
N THR A 217 22.33 44.68 -30.59
CA THR A 217 23.66 45.00 -30.07
C THR A 217 24.78 44.53 -31.01
N LYS A 218 24.53 43.56 -31.90
CA LYS A 218 25.57 42.95 -32.76
C LYS A 218 25.54 43.42 -34.22
N ALA A 219 24.40 43.93 -34.72
CA ALA A 219 24.20 44.19 -36.15
C ALA A 219 23.53 45.56 -36.44
N ASN A 220 23.96 46.64 -35.78
CA ASN A 220 23.37 47.95 -36.01
C ASN A 220 23.82 48.58 -37.35
N LYS A 221 22.85 48.91 -38.21
CA LYS A 221 23.01 49.71 -39.45
C LYS A 221 23.00 51.22 -39.18
N ASP A 222 22.78 51.63 -37.93
CA ASP A 222 22.74 53.01 -37.49
C ASP A 222 24.14 53.48 -37.10
N ALA A 223 24.71 54.40 -37.87
CA ALA A 223 26.07 54.90 -37.71
C ALA A 223 26.30 55.69 -36.41
N THR A 224 25.24 55.96 -35.66
CA THR A 224 25.27 56.68 -34.37
C THR A 224 25.86 55.86 -33.22
N ASN A 225 25.81 54.52 -33.30
CA ASN A 225 26.48 53.59 -32.37
C ASN A 225 27.92 53.28 -32.78
N ILE A 226 28.29 53.60 -34.03
CA ILE A 226 29.63 53.40 -34.54
C ILE A 226 30.52 54.46 -33.91
N ASP A 227 31.18 54.09 -32.81
CA ASP A 227 32.33 54.86 -32.31
C ASP A 227 33.37 54.90 -33.41
N SER A 228 33.43 56.06 -34.07
CA SER A 228 34.31 56.28 -35.21
C SER A 228 35.76 56.03 -34.82
N SER A 229 36.17 56.31 -33.58
CA SER A 229 37.53 56.05 -33.09
C SER A 229 37.89 54.55 -33.10
N VAL A 230 36.97 53.71 -32.64
CA VAL A 230 37.14 52.25 -32.60
C VAL A 230 37.18 51.66 -34.01
N TRP A 231 36.30 52.12 -34.89
CA TRP A 231 36.22 51.61 -36.26
C TRP A 231 37.34 52.13 -37.17
N LEU A 232 37.79 53.39 -36.99
CA LEU A 232 39.02 53.90 -37.61
C LEU A 232 40.21 53.01 -37.23
N THR A 233 40.30 52.57 -35.97
CA THR A 233 41.39 51.70 -35.50
C THR A 233 41.29 50.30 -36.13
N LYS A 234 40.10 49.69 -36.09
CA LYS A 234 39.87 48.33 -36.62
C LYS A 234 40.05 48.21 -38.13
N LEU A 235 39.73 49.26 -38.87
CA LEU A 235 39.89 49.32 -40.32
C LEU A 235 41.28 49.83 -40.75
N GLY A 236 42.15 50.21 -39.81
CA GLY A 236 43.48 50.76 -40.10
C GLY A 236 43.46 52.17 -40.71
N LEU A 237 42.39 52.92 -40.47
CA LEU A 237 42.13 54.27 -41.00
C LEU A 237 42.30 55.37 -39.94
N THR A 238 42.78 55.06 -38.73
CA THR A 238 43.18 56.09 -37.74
C THR A 238 44.19 57.07 -38.30
N ASP A 239 45.00 56.61 -39.26
CA ASP A 239 46.00 57.39 -39.96
C ASP A 239 45.55 57.76 -41.39
N ALA A 240 44.24 57.87 -41.70
CA ALA A 240 43.69 58.08 -43.05
C ALA A 240 44.14 59.35 -43.81
N MET A 241 45.16 60.06 -43.33
CA MET A 241 46.01 60.89 -44.17
C MET A 241 47.47 60.49 -43.92
N HIS A 242 47.84 59.28 -44.32
CA HIS A 242 49.24 58.88 -44.44
C HIS A 242 49.88 59.94 -45.34
N GLY A 243 50.77 60.71 -44.75
CA GLY A 243 51.41 61.83 -45.41
C GLY A 243 51.98 61.46 -46.78
N PHE A 244 52.20 62.46 -47.62
CA PHE A 244 52.97 62.26 -48.85
C PHE A 244 54.39 62.78 -48.66
N LYS A 245 55.33 62.29 -49.46
CA LYS A 245 56.70 62.82 -49.50
C LYS A 245 56.84 63.86 -50.60
N VAL A 246 57.59 64.93 -50.34
CA VAL A 246 57.91 66.01 -51.30
C VAL A 246 59.43 66.16 -51.41
N LYS A 247 59.92 66.46 -52.62
CA LYS A 247 61.34 66.73 -52.92
C LYS A 247 61.44 67.91 -53.89
N ALA A 248 62.41 68.80 -53.66
CA ALA A 248 62.74 69.90 -54.58
C ALA A 248 64.02 69.55 -55.37
N GLY A 249 63.92 69.43 -56.70
CA GLY A 249 65.06 69.17 -57.59
C GLY A 249 65.85 67.90 -57.20
N THR A 250 67.16 68.04 -57.00
CA THR A 250 68.05 66.95 -56.57
C THR A 250 68.18 66.81 -55.05
N GLY A 251 67.46 67.61 -54.25
CA GLY A 251 67.51 67.58 -52.78
C GLY A 251 66.99 66.30 -52.11
N ALA A 252 66.97 66.28 -50.78
CA ALA A 252 66.43 65.15 -50.01
C ALA A 252 64.88 65.11 -50.05
N GLU A 253 64.31 63.92 -49.88
CA GLU A 253 62.86 63.76 -49.66
C GLU A 253 62.49 64.20 -48.25
N GLN A 254 61.35 64.88 -48.12
CA GLN A 254 60.76 65.24 -46.84
C GLN A 254 59.35 64.63 -46.72
N GLU A 255 59.08 63.97 -45.60
CA GLU A 255 57.74 63.46 -45.27
C GLU A 255 56.85 64.60 -44.77
N ILE A 256 55.66 64.75 -45.37
CA ILE A 256 54.62 65.71 -44.98
C ILE A 256 53.45 64.94 -44.38
N LYS A 257 53.36 64.90 -43.05
CA LYS A 257 52.30 64.21 -42.31
C LYS A 257 51.03 65.06 -42.22
N ASN A 258 49.92 64.44 -41.81
CA ASN A 258 48.69 65.17 -41.55
C ASN A 258 48.91 66.30 -40.52
N GLY A 259 48.41 67.50 -40.82
CA GLY A 259 48.61 68.69 -40.00
C GLY A 259 49.90 69.48 -40.30
N ASN A 260 50.82 68.95 -41.13
CA ASN A 260 52.01 69.72 -41.54
C ASN A 260 51.65 70.80 -42.56
N THR A 261 52.29 71.97 -42.45
CA THR A 261 52.21 73.05 -43.45
C THR A 261 53.30 72.88 -44.50
N VAL A 262 52.93 72.94 -45.78
CA VAL A 262 53.89 73.04 -46.89
C VAL A 262 53.98 74.51 -47.32
N THR A 263 55.17 75.09 -47.24
CA THR A 263 55.42 76.48 -47.64
C THR A 263 56.12 76.51 -49.00
N PHE A 264 55.56 77.28 -49.93
CA PHE A 264 56.22 77.65 -51.18
C PHE A 264 56.75 79.06 -51.00
N ASP A 265 58.06 79.23 -51.03
CA ASP A 265 58.74 80.52 -50.81
C ASP A 265 59.51 80.95 -52.06
N ALA A 266 59.80 82.25 -52.17
CA ALA A 266 60.55 82.82 -53.27
C ALA A 266 61.55 83.87 -52.75
N ASP A 267 62.75 83.89 -53.33
CA ASP A 267 63.77 84.90 -53.01
C ASP A 267 63.37 86.25 -53.66
N THR A 268 62.62 87.04 -52.90
CA THR A 268 62.08 88.34 -53.35
C THR A 268 63.16 89.38 -53.63
N ASP A 269 64.35 89.22 -53.06
CA ASP A 269 65.50 90.08 -53.35
C ASP A 269 66.13 89.78 -54.72
N LYS A 270 65.86 88.58 -55.27
CA LYS A 270 66.28 88.16 -56.62
C LYS A 270 65.20 88.41 -57.69
N GLY A 271 64.16 89.17 -57.34
CA GLY A 271 63.07 89.50 -58.25
C GLY A 271 62.11 88.34 -58.52
N LEU A 272 62.06 87.32 -57.66
CA LEU A 272 61.04 86.27 -57.73
C LEU A 272 59.89 86.57 -56.77
N THR A 273 58.68 86.19 -57.14
CA THR A 273 57.50 86.32 -56.26
C THR A 273 56.70 85.04 -56.28
N VAL A 274 56.11 84.71 -55.13
CA VAL A 274 55.15 83.62 -54.99
C VAL A 274 53.94 84.12 -54.21
N SER A 275 52.74 83.75 -54.65
CA SER A 275 51.49 84.06 -53.97
C SER A 275 50.53 82.87 -54.06
N ARG A 276 49.58 82.78 -53.12
CA ARG A 276 48.53 81.76 -53.14
C ARG A 276 47.17 82.44 -53.23
N GLU A 277 46.35 81.97 -54.17
CA GLU A 277 44.94 82.32 -54.26
C GLU A 277 44.12 81.03 -54.27
N GLY A 278 43.39 80.76 -53.19
CA GLY A 278 42.70 79.49 -53.00
C GLY A 278 43.67 78.30 -53.16
N ASN A 279 43.33 77.35 -54.02
CA ASN A 279 44.14 76.15 -54.24
C ASN A 279 45.26 76.32 -55.28
N THR A 280 45.47 77.54 -55.80
CA THR A 280 46.47 77.80 -56.84
C THR A 280 47.67 78.56 -56.27
N ILE A 281 48.87 78.07 -56.54
CA ILE A 281 50.13 78.79 -56.30
C ILE A 281 50.51 79.51 -57.59
N LYS A 282 50.74 80.82 -57.51
CA LYS A 282 51.15 81.69 -58.62
C LYS A 282 52.59 82.12 -58.41
N TYR A 283 53.40 81.99 -59.45
CA TYR A 283 54.77 82.49 -59.50
C TYR A 283 54.87 83.68 -60.45
N GLY A 284 55.67 84.67 -60.08
CA GLY A 284 55.90 85.86 -60.89
C GLY A 284 57.35 86.32 -60.83
N ILE A 285 57.72 87.19 -61.75
CA ILE A 285 59.05 87.82 -61.81
C ILE A 285 58.86 89.34 -61.72
N GLU A 286 59.52 89.95 -60.75
CA GLU A 286 59.60 91.40 -60.59
C GLU A 286 60.76 91.94 -61.44
N GLY A 287 60.46 92.29 -62.69
CA GLY A 287 61.46 92.65 -63.71
C GLY A 287 62.44 93.77 -63.32
N SER A 288 62.02 94.72 -62.48
CA SER A 288 62.87 95.82 -61.98
C SER A 288 64.01 95.36 -61.07
N LYS A 289 63.90 94.16 -60.48
CA LYS A 289 64.91 93.58 -59.59
C LYS A 289 65.77 92.51 -60.26
N ILE A 290 65.53 92.22 -61.54
CA ILE A 290 66.39 91.30 -62.28
C ILE A 290 67.70 92.01 -62.60
N ASP A 291 68.80 91.50 -62.06
CA ASP A 291 70.14 91.91 -62.47
C ASP A 291 70.47 91.29 -63.84
N LEU A 292 70.50 92.14 -64.87
CA LEU A 292 70.86 91.77 -66.23
C LEU A 292 72.30 92.14 -66.60
N THR A 293 73.09 92.67 -65.67
CA THR A 293 74.44 93.20 -65.97
C THR A 293 75.41 92.14 -66.52
N ASN A 294 75.18 90.86 -66.22
CA ASN A 294 75.96 89.73 -66.70
C ASN A 294 75.32 88.98 -67.87
N ASN A 295 74.22 89.48 -68.43
CA ASN A 295 73.56 88.83 -69.56
C ASN A 295 74.22 89.22 -70.89
N THR A 296 75.02 88.31 -71.46
CA THR A 296 75.76 88.50 -72.72
C THR A 296 74.88 88.53 -73.98
N ALA A 297 73.58 88.27 -73.87
CA ALA A 297 72.65 88.25 -75.00
C ALA A 297 71.85 89.56 -75.19
N ILE A 298 71.96 90.53 -74.28
CA ILE A 298 71.26 91.82 -74.34
C ILE A 298 72.32 92.91 -74.56
N THR A 299 72.39 93.44 -75.78
CA THR A 299 73.30 94.54 -76.20
C THR A 299 72.49 95.73 -76.66
#